data_AF-A0A1Y6B3G6-F1
#
_entry.id   AF-A0A1Y6B3G6-F1
#
_cell.length_a   1.000
_cell.length_b   1.000
_cell.length_c   1.000
_cell.angle_alpha   90.00
_cell.angle_beta   90.00
_cell.angle_gamma   90.00
#
_symmetry.space_group_name_H-M   'P 1'
#
loop_
_entity.id
_entity.type
_entity.pdbx_description
1 polymer ?
#
loop_
_entity_poly.entity_id
_entity_poly.type
_entity_poly.pdbx_seq_one_letter_code
_entity_poly.pdbx_strand_id
1 'polypeptide(L)'
;MSYIPPDSLQGRNLIAQFVLSLRKSGFVLPYREYQYIDQWLKLGHEDEVLLVLDEVLPPLFKKAENHRHPPSLRFVHREVCQKMRGLKQRAQSRKEWENEVSET
;
A
#
# COMPACT_ATOMS: atom_id res chain seq x y z
N MET A 1 5.00 -0.08 25.81
CA MET A 1 4.68 0.38 24.44
C MET A 1 4.34 1.86 24.52
N SER A 2 4.94 2.71 23.67
CA SER A 2 4.45 4.07 23.46
C SER A 2 3.27 4.01 22.49
N TYR A 3 2.08 4.36 22.98
CA TYR A 3 0.92 4.63 22.14
C TYR A 3 1.32 5.71 21.13
N ILE A 4 1.27 5.40 19.83
CA ILE A 4 1.42 6.40 18.78
C ILE A 4 0.01 6.88 18.47
N PRO A 5 -0.33 8.16 18.72
CA PRO A 5 -1.61 8.71 18.36
C PRO A 5 -1.93 8.45 16.88
N PRO A 6 -3.16 8.04 16.53
CA PRO A 6 -3.59 7.85 15.14
C PRO A 6 -3.29 9.06 14.26
N ASP A 7 -3.42 10.27 14.82
CA ASP A 7 -3.17 11.54 14.13
C ASP A 7 -1.70 11.79 13.78
N SER A 8 -0.79 11.01 14.37
CA SER A 8 0.65 11.05 14.13
C SER A 8 1.16 9.88 13.27
N LEU A 9 0.28 8.98 12.86
CA LEU A 9 0.59 7.90 11.93
C LEU A 9 0.53 8.44 10.51
N GLN A 10 1.69 8.83 9.99
CA GLN A 10 1.88 9.22 8.60
C GLN A 10 2.98 8.37 7.94
N GLY A 11 3.02 8.44 6.64
CA GLY A 11 4.00 7.83 5.75
C GLY A 11 4.02 6.33 5.84
N ARG A 12 5.26 5.87 5.91
CA ARG A 12 5.63 4.47 6.06
C ARG A 12 4.97 3.81 7.28
N ASN A 13 4.78 4.55 8.38
CA ASN A 13 4.26 3.98 9.63
C ASN A 13 2.77 3.68 9.54
N LEU A 14 2.00 4.52 8.85
CA LEU A 14 0.58 4.30 8.61
C LEU A 14 0.37 3.02 7.79
N ILE A 15 1.10 2.89 6.68
CA ILE A 15 1.04 1.69 5.83
C ILE A 15 1.48 0.45 6.60
N ALA A 16 2.56 0.55 7.40
CA ALA A 16 3.04 -0.55 8.22
C ALA A 16 1.98 -1.02 9.23
N GLN A 17 1.29 -0.09 9.90
CA GLN A 17 0.19 -0.42 10.81
C GLN A 17 -0.98 -1.07 10.09
N PHE A 18 -1.36 -0.58 8.90
CA PHE A 18 -2.40 -1.19 8.09
C PHE A 18 -2.05 -2.64 7.68
N VAL A 19 -0.81 -2.88 7.26
CA VAL A 19 -0.35 -4.25 6.95
C VAL A 19 -0.43 -5.14 8.19
N LEU A 20 0.02 -4.65 9.35
CA LEU A 20 0.00 -5.41 10.60
C LEU A 20 -1.42 -5.74 11.07
N SER A 21 -2.37 -4.81 10.92
CA SER A 21 -3.77 -5.04 11.29
C SER A 21 -4.42 -6.16 10.47
N LEU A 22 -4.07 -6.27 9.18
CA LEU A 22 -4.55 -7.33 8.30
C LEU A 22 -3.83 -8.67 8.50
N ARG A 23 -2.56 -8.65 8.89
CA ARG A 23 -1.71 -9.85 9.03
C ARG A 23 -2.15 -10.77 10.18
N LYS A 24 -2.94 -10.26 11.14
CA LYS A 24 -3.46 -10.92 12.37
C LYS A 24 -2.41 -11.63 13.24
N SER A 25 -1.12 -11.57 12.88
CA SER A 25 -0.01 -12.29 13.54
C SER A 25 1.30 -11.50 13.44
N GLY A 26 2.04 -11.48 14.55
CA GLY A 26 3.28 -10.72 14.69
C GLY A 26 3.05 -9.24 15.04
N PHE A 27 3.84 -8.71 15.96
CA PHE A 27 3.74 -7.32 16.42
C PHE A 27 4.60 -6.35 15.60
N VAL A 28 5.46 -6.87 14.73
CA VAL A 28 6.46 -6.08 14.00
C VAL A 28 6.63 -6.63 12.58
N LEU A 29 6.79 -5.72 11.62
CA LEU A 29 7.19 -6.06 10.25
C LEU A 29 8.71 -6.26 10.16
N PRO A 30 9.18 -7.33 9.51
CA PRO A 30 10.61 -7.48 9.21
C PRO A 30 11.16 -6.26 8.47
N TYR A 31 12.42 -5.88 8.73
CA TYR A 31 13.06 -4.71 8.10
C TYR A 31 12.93 -4.69 6.57
N ARG A 32 13.03 -5.86 5.94
CA ARG A 32 12.89 -6.03 4.48
C ARG A 32 11.51 -5.65 3.97
N GLU A 33 10.45 -5.88 4.75
CA GLU A 33 9.09 -5.54 4.35
C GLU A 33 8.90 -4.03 4.22
N TYR A 34 9.57 -3.26 5.10
CA TYR A 34 9.54 -1.81 4.98
C TYR A 34 10.21 -1.28 3.70
N GLN A 35 11.16 -2.00 3.13
CA GLN A 35 11.76 -1.60 1.85
C GLN A 35 10.73 -1.61 0.72
N TYR A 36 9.74 -2.52 0.77
CA TYR A 36 8.63 -2.53 -0.18
C TYR A 36 7.70 -1.34 0.04
N ILE A 37 7.40 -1.00 1.29
CA ILE A 37 6.59 0.18 1.65
C ILE A 37 7.26 1.46 1.13
N ASP A 38 8.56 1.63 1.37
CA ASP A 38 9.32 2.79 0.88
C ASP A 38 9.29 2.88 -0.65
N GLN A 39 9.28 1.74 -1.36
CA GLN A 39 9.17 1.72 -2.82
C GLN A 39 7.77 2.10 -3.31
N TRP A 40 6.72 1.68 -2.61
CA TRP A 40 5.35 2.06 -2.96
C TRP A 40 5.09 3.54 -2.72
N LEU A 41 5.62 4.11 -1.64
CA LEU A 41 5.53 5.55 -1.35
C LEU A 41 6.28 6.43 -2.36
N LYS A 42 7.30 5.90 -3.04
CA LYS A 42 7.91 6.59 -4.20
C LYS A 42 6.98 6.63 -5.41
N LEU A 43 6.02 5.71 -5.48
CA LEU A 43 5.06 5.62 -6.58
C LEU A 43 3.79 6.42 -6.35
N GLY A 44 3.47 6.85 -5.13
CA GLY A 44 2.27 7.64 -4.85
C GLY A 44 2.15 8.03 -3.39
N HIS A 45 1.08 8.76 -3.07
CA HIS A 45 0.79 9.16 -1.69
C HIS A 45 0.26 8.00 -0.86
N GLU A 46 0.29 8.14 0.47
CA GLU A 46 -0.12 7.11 1.42
C GLU A 46 -1.53 6.60 1.14
N ASP A 47 -2.48 7.50 0.90
CA ASP A 47 -3.88 7.15 0.61
C ASP A 47 -4.00 6.25 -0.62
N GLU A 48 -3.26 6.58 -1.70
CA GLU A 48 -3.26 5.77 -2.92
C GLU A 48 -2.68 4.37 -2.66
N VAL A 49 -1.59 4.31 -1.88
CA VAL A 49 -0.99 3.02 -1.50
C VAL A 49 -1.95 2.21 -0.64
N LEU A 50 -2.61 2.82 0.35
CA LEU A 50 -3.59 2.16 1.21
C LEU A 50 -4.76 1.60 0.41
N LEU A 51 -5.31 2.37 -0.53
CA LEU A 51 -6.38 1.91 -1.43
C LEU A 51 -5.96 0.67 -2.21
N VAL A 52 -4.75 0.68 -2.79
CA VAL A 52 -4.23 -0.49 -3.52
C VAL A 52 -3.99 -1.68 -2.59
N LEU A 53 -3.48 -1.44 -1.39
CA LEU A 53 -3.22 -2.50 -0.42
C LEU A 53 -4.49 -3.15 0.11
N ASP A 54 -5.57 -2.40 0.29
CA ASP A 54 -6.87 -2.94 0.70
C ASP A 54 -7.43 -3.93 -0.33
N GLU A 55 -7.17 -3.71 -1.62
CA GLU A 55 -7.55 -4.68 -2.66
C GLU A 55 -6.67 -5.94 -2.66
N VAL A 56 -5.36 -5.79 -2.39
CA VAL A 56 -4.35 -6.82 -2.68
C VAL A 56 -4.01 -7.69 -1.46
N LEU A 57 -3.98 -7.11 -0.26
CA LEU A 57 -3.53 -7.80 0.96
C LEU A 57 -4.56 -8.78 1.54
N PRO A 58 -5.88 -8.49 1.59
CA PRO A 58 -6.83 -9.44 2.17
C PRO A 58 -6.83 -10.80 1.46
N PRO A 59 -6.79 -10.91 0.12
CA PRO A 59 -6.64 -12.20 -0.57
C PRO A 59 -5.33 -12.92 -0.23
N LEU A 60 -4.22 -12.19 -0.08
CA LEU A 60 -2.92 -12.76 0.29
C LEU A 60 -2.98 -13.40 1.69
N PHE A 61 -3.47 -12.66 2.67
CA PHE A 61 -3.48 -13.12 4.06
C PHE A 61 -4.58 -14.16 4.33
N LYS A 62 -5.73 -14.08 3.66
CA LYS A 62 -6.78 -15.11 3.75
C LYS A 62 -6.31 -16.49 3.28
N LYS A 63 -5.54 -16.54 2.19
CA LYS A 63 -4.93 -17.79 1.71
C LYS A 63 -3.94 -18.40 2.70
N ALA A 64 -3.39 -17.57 3.60
CA ALA A 64 -2.35 -17.96 4.52
C ALA A 64 -2.81 -18.09 5.98
N GLU A 65 -4.12 -18.02 6.27
CA GLU A 65 -4.65 -18.13 7.65
C GLU A 65 -4.25 -19.45 8.33
N ASN A 66 -3.98 -20.51 7.56
CA ASN A 66 -3.56 -21.82 8.09
C ASN A 66 -2.03 -21.99 8.20
N HIS A 67 -1.23 -20.99 7.82
CA HIS A 67 0.23 -21.09 7.86
C HIS A 67 0.81 -20.61 9.19
N ARG A 68 1.85 -21.30 9.67
CA ARG A 68 2.58 -20.94 10.90
C ARG A 68 3.21 -19.54 10.84
N HIS A 69 3.54 -19.07 9.63
CA HIS A 69 4.08 -17.73 9.39
C HIS A 69 3.29 -17.02 8.30
N PRO A 70 2.91 -15.75 8.53
CA PRO A 70 2.25 -14.95 7.50
C PRO A 70 3.17 -14.68 6.30
N PRO A 71 2.60 -14.61 5.08
CA PRO A 71 3.34 -14.44 3.84
C PRO A 71 4.02 -13.07 3.77
N SER A 72 5.14 -13.03 3.04
CA SER A 72 5.92 -11.82 2.79
C SER A 72 5.21 -10.89 1.79
N LEU A 73 5.37 -9.57 1.92
CA LEU A 73 4.84 -8.61 0.95
C LEU A 73 5.55 -8.71 -0.41
N ARG A 74 6.69 -9.43 -0.49
CA ARG A 74 7.36 -9.76 -1.75
C ARG A 74 6.40 -10.37 -2.78
N PHE A 75 5.43 -11.18 -2.34
CA PHE A 75 4.49 -11.87 -3.23
C PHE A 75 3.53 -10.91 -3.94
N VAL A 76 3.20 -9.80 -3.29
CA VAL A 76 2.26 -8.80 -3.83
C VAL A 76 2.96 -7.56 -4.35
N HIS A 77 4.25 -7.38 -4.07
CA HIS A 77 5.00 -6.19 -4.42
C HIS A 77 4.88 -5.80 -5.90
N ARG A 78 4.99 -6.78 -6.81
CA ARG A 78 4.85 -6.52 -8.26
C ARG A 78 3.45 -6.01 -8.62
N GLU A 79 2.42 -6.62 -8.06
CA GLU A 79 1.02 -6.27 -8.32
C GLU A 79 0.70 -4.86 -7.81
N VAL A 80 1.13 -4.55 -6.57
CA VAL A 80 0.98 -3.21 -5.98
C VAL A 80 1.65 -2.16 -6.87
N CYS A 81 2.91 -2.39 -7.27
CA CYS A 81 3.63 -1.48 -8.17
C CYS A 81 2.92 -1.28 -9.52
N GLN A 82 2.31 -2.33 -10.09
CA GLN A 82 1.55 -2.23 -11.34
C GLN A 82 0.28 -1.39 -11.17
N LYS A 83 -0.52 -1.67 -10.12
CA LYS A 83 -1.75 -0.91 -9.82
C LYS A 83 -1.45 0.56 -9.57
N MET A 84 -0.41 0.87 -8.79
CA MET A 84 0.04 2.25 -8.52
C MET A 84 0.40 3.01 -9.79
N ARG A 85 1.17 2.40 -10.71
CA ARG A 85 1.51 3.02 -12.00
C ARG A 85 0.27 3.26 -12.85
N GLY A 86 -0.69 2.33 -12.85
CA GLY A 86 -1.96 2.47 -13.56
C GLY A 86 -2.86 3.58 -13.01
N LEU A 87 -2.79 3.89 -11.70
CA LEU A 87 -3.48 5.05 -11.13
C LEU A 87 -2.87 6.36 -11.63
N LYS A 88 -1.54 6.48 -11.62
CA LYS A 88 -0.84 7.65 -12.17
C LYS A 88 -1.16 7.93 -13.63
N GLN A 89 -1.19 6.89 -14.47
CA GLN A 89 -1.53 7.04 -15.89
C GLN A 89 -2.96 7.56 -16.07
N ARG A 90 -3.93 7.00 -15.32
CA ARG A 90 -5.33 7.46 -15.39
C ARG A 90 -5.50 8.91 -14.92
N ALA A 91 -4.78 9.30 -13.86
CA ALA A 91 -4.78 10.68 -13.39
C ALA A 91 -4.18 11.64 -14.42
N GLN A 92 -3.13 11.23 -15.12
CA GLN A 92 -2.50 12.02 -16.18
C GLN A 92 -3.42 12.20 -17.39
N SER A 93 -3.99 11.11 -17.92
CA SER A 93 -4.90 11.18 -19.06
C SER A 93 -6.16 12.00 -18.78
N ARG A 94 -6.64 12.00 -17.53
CA ARG A 94 -7.79 12.83 -17.13
C ARG A 94 -7.44 14.32 -17.17
N LYS A 95 -6.26 14.72 -16.70
CA LYS A 95 -5.81 16.11 -16.73
C LYS A 95 -5.59 16.62 -18.15
N GLU A 96 -5.05 15.77 -19.03
CA GLU A 96 -4.86 16.10 -20.44
C GLU A 96 -6.21 16.41 -21.12
N TRP A 97 -7.24 15.59 -20.88
CA TRP A 97 -8.58 15.84 -21.40
C TRP A 97 -9.24 17.10 -20.82
N GLU A 98 -9.09 17.35 -19.52
CA GLU A 98 -9.61 18.57 -18.87
C GLU A 98 -8.97 19.85 -19.43
N ASN A 99 -7.68 19.80 -19.80
CA ASN A 99 -7.00 20.91 -20.46
C ASN A 99 -7.50 21.13 -21.90
N GLU A 100 -7.64 20.07 -22.69
CA GLU A 100 -8.15 20.16 -24.07
C GLU A 100 -9.57 20.74 -24.13
N VAL A 101 -10.45 20.36 -23.19
CA VAL A 101 -11.83 20.87 -23.12
C VAL A 101 -11.90 22.32 -22.63
N SER A 102 -10.91 22.77 -21.84
CA SER A 102 -10.88 24.15 -21.33
C SER A 102 -10.31 25.16 -22.35
N GLU A 103 -9.63 24.69 -23.38
CA GLU A 103 -9.04 25.51 -24.46
C GLU A 103 -9.98 25.71 -25.67
N THR A 104 -11.13 25.02 -25.70
CA THR A 104 -12.20 25.15 -26.71
C THR A 104 -13.41 25.90 -26.20
#